data_AF-E7C4E0-F1
#
_entry.id   AF-E7C4E0-F1
#
_cell.length_a   1.000
_cell.length_b   1.000
_cell.length_c   1.000
_cell.angle_alpha   90.00
_cell.angle_beta   90.00
_cell.angle_gamma   90.00
#
_symmetry.space_group_name_H-M   'P 1'
#
loop_
_entity.id
_entity.type
_entity.pdbx_description
1 polymer ?
#
loop_
_entity_poly.entity_id
_entity_poly.type
_entity_poly.pdbx_seq_one_letter_code
_entity_poly.pdbx_strand_id
1 'polypeptide(L)'
;MFLQLILILVVLIPLLAILLDSQVGKALASRLEKGGGGGSTDTKERITFLESEVERLAGEVHRLDEEGEFMQQLLSAVKQKRAEQEEDSETVPPPGDDSV
;
A
#
# COMPACT_ATOMS: atom_id res chain seq x y z
N MET A 1 -41.71 -26.40 -30.83
CA MET A 1 -40.33 -25.96 -30.52
C MET A 1 -39.79 -24.96 -31.55
N PHE A 2 -39.63 -25.32 -32.83
CA PHE A 2 -39.07 -24.42 -33.85
C PHE A 2 -39.88 -23.12 -34.07
N LEU A 3 -41.20 -23.22 -34.22
CA LEU A 3 -42.08 -22.03 -34.32
C LEU A 3 -42.01 -21.12 -33.09
N GLN A 4 -41.77 -21.69 -31.92
CA GLN A 4 -41.67 -20.95 -30.67
C GLN A 4 -40.35 -20.17 -30.58
N LEU A 5 -39.25 -20.76 -31.07
CA LEU A 5 -37.97 -20.05 -31.25
C LEU A 5 -38.10 -18.91 -32.27
N ILE A 6 -38.81 -19.13 -33.38
CA ILE A 6 -39.06 -18.08 -34.37
C ILE A 6 -39.85 -16.93 -33.75
N LEU A 7 -40.92 -17.21 -33.01
CA LEU A 7 -41.69 -16.18 -32.31
C LEU A 7 -40.83 -15.39 -31.31
N ILE A 8 -39.99 -16.07 -30.53
CA ILE A 8 -39.06 -15.41 -29.60
C ILE A 8 -38.10 -14.50 -30.37
N LEU A 9 -37.50 -14.98 -31.46
CA LEU A 9 -36.55 -14.22 -32.27
C LEU A 9 -37.20 -12.98 -32.89
N VAL A 10 -38.41 -13.13 -33.44
CA VAL A 10 -39.18 -12.04 -34.07
C VAL A 10 -39.50 -10.93 -33.06
N VAL A 11 -39.73 -11.27 -31.79
CA VAL A 11 -39.95 -10.28 -30.72
C VAL A 11 -38.62 -9.71 -30.22
N LEU A 12 -37.57 -10.53 -30.13
CA LEU A 12 -36.28 -10.12 -29.58
C LEU A 12 -35.55 -9.11 -30.48
N ILE A 13 -35.56 -9.32 -31.80
CA ILE A 13 -34.86 -8.45 -32.77
C ILE A 13 -35.29 -6.97 -32.65
N PRO A 14 -36.59 -6.61 -32.72
CA PRO A 14 -37.01 -5.22 -32.60
C PRO A 14 -36.76 -4.65 -31.19
N LEU A 15 -36.87 -5.46 -30.14
CA LEU A 15 -36.52 -5.01 -28.78
C LEU A 15 -35.04 -4.64 -28.68
N LEU A 16 -34.15 -5.47 -29.22
CA LEU A 16 -32.73 -5.16 -29.27
C LEU A 16 -32.46 -3.91 -30.11
N ALA A 17 -33.11 -3.75 -31.27
CA ALA A 17 -32.95 -2.56 -32.11
C ALA A 17 -33.33 -1.26 -31.37
N ILE A 18 -34.44 -1.26 -30.61
CA ILE A 18 -34.86 -0.11 -29.81
C ILE A 18 -33.89 0.15 -28.65
N LEU A 19 -33.39 -0.91 -28.00
CA LEU A 19 -32.44 -0.78 -26.90
C LEU A 19 -31.09 -0.22 -27.37
N LEU A 20 -30.62 -0.61 -28.56
CA LEU A 20 -29.36 -0.14 -29.12
C LEU A 20 -29.40 1.34 -29.53
N ASP A 21 -30.55 1.84 -29.98
CA ASP A 21 -30.76 3.26 -30.30
C ASP A 21 -30.97 4.12 -29.03
N SER A 22 -31.15 3.49 -27.87
CA SER A 22 -31.27 4.16 -26.59
C SER A 22 -29.91 4.45 -25.94
N GLN A 23 -29.84 5.52 -25.13
CA GLN A 23 -28.66 5.91 -24.35
C GLN A 23 -28.14 4.76 -23.47
N VAL A 24 -29.03 3.88 -23.01
CA VAL A 24 -28.68 2.70 -22.21
C VAL A 24 -27.89 1.66 -23.03
N GLY A 25 -28.30 1.38 -24.27
CA GLY A 25 -27.57 0.48 -25.16
C GLY A 25 -26.19 1.03 -25.52
N LYS A 26 -26.11 2.34 -25.77
CA LYS A 26 -24.84 3.03 -26.04
C LYS A 26 -23.90 3.05 -24.83
N ALA A 27 -24.43 3.18 -23.62
CA ALA A 27 -23.65 3.11 -22.37
C ALA A 27 -23.17 1.67 -22.05
N LEU A 28 -23.98 0.65 -22.37
CA LEU A 28 -23.57 -0.74 -22.27
C LEU A 28 -22.52 -1.10 -23.30
N ALA A 29 -22.65 -0.62 -24.54
CA ALA A 29 -21.65 -0.77 -25.58
C ALA A 29 -20.33 -0.07 -25.19
N SER A 30 -20.37 1.16 -24.68
CA SER A 30 -19.16 1.86 -24.23
C SER A 30 -18.52 1.19 -23.02
N ARG A 31 -19.32 0.62 -22.12
CA ARG A 31 -18.81 -0.16 -20.98
C ARG A 31 -18.24 -1.50 -21.42
N LEU A 32 -18.82 -2.15 -22.42
CA LEU A 32 -18.35 -3.41 -22.97
C LEU A 32 -17.09 -3.21 -23.82
N GLU A 33 -16.98 -2.12 -24.58
CA GLU A 33 -15.74 -1.69 -25.24
C GLU A 33 -14.66 -1.38 -24.20
N LYS A 34 -15.01 -0.65 -23.14
CA LYS A 34 -14.10 -0.34 -22.01
C LYS A 34 -13.70 -1.58 -21.20
N GLY A 35 -14.57 -2.58 -21.11
CA GLY A 35 -14.31 -3.85 -20.41
C GLY A 35 -13.70 -4.95 -21.29
N GLY A 36 -13.79 -4.84 -22.61
CA GLY A 36 -13.50 -5.94 -23.54
C GLY A 36 -12.25 -5.80 -24.41
N GLY A 37 -11.67 -4.60 -24.54
CA GLY A 37 -10.54 -4.42 -25.47
C GLY A 37 -9.49 -3.36 -25.14
N GLY A 38 -9.76 -2.41 -24.25
CA GLY A 38 -8.85 -1.28 -23.96
C GLY A 38 -8.26 -1.23 -22.54
N GLY A 39 -8.72 -2.09 -21.62
CA GLY A 39 -8.38 -1.99 -20.19
C GLY A 39 -7.13 -2.75 -19.74
N SER A 40 -6.61 -3.71 -20.53
CA SER A 40 -5.51 -4.57 -20.06
C SER A 40 -4.15 -3.88 -20.05
N THR A 41 -3.90 -2.93 -20.96
CA THR A 41 -2.63 -2.20 -21.03
C THR A 41 -2.55 -1.11 -19.97
N ASP A 42 -3.61 -0.32 -19.80
CA ASP A 42 -3.73 0.71 -18.73
C ASP A 42 -3.68 0.06 -17.34
N THR A 43 -4.32 -1.10 -17.16
CA THR A 43 -4.23 -1.84 -15.88
C THR A 43 -2.82 -2.38 -15.64
N LYS A 44 -2.13 -2.86 -16.67
CA LYS A 44 -0.76 -3.37 -16.54
C LYS A 44 0.25 -2.26 -16.21
N GLU A 45 0.14 -1.10 -16.86
CA GLU A 45 0.97 0.07 -16.56
C GLU A 45 0.75 0.56 -15.13
N ARG A 46 -0.51 0.61 -14.67
CA ARG A 46 -0.84 0.95 -13.28
C ARG A 46 -0.28 -0.06 -12.29
N ILE A 47 -0.33 -1.36 -12.61
CA ILE A 47 0.26 -2.41 -11.76
C ILE A 47 1.77 -2.23 -11.67
N THR A 48 2.47 -2.07 -12.80
CA THR A 48 3.93 -1.84 -12.80
C THR A 48 4.31 -0.57 -12.05
N PHE A 49 3.53 0.50 -12.18
CA PHE A 49 3.73 1.72 -11.41
C PHE A 49 3.58 1.45 -9.90
N LEU A 50 2.50 0.80 -9.47
CA LEU A 50 2.28 0.46 -8.07
C LEU A 50 3.35 -0.48 -7.50
N GLU A 51 3.83 -1.45 -8.29
CA GLU A 51 4.93 -2.32 -7.91
C GLU A 51 6.20 -1.50 -7.64
N SER A 52 6.52 -0.54 -8.50
CA SER A 52 7.67 0.35 -8.29
C SER A 52 7.52 1.27 -7.08
N GLU A 53 6.31 1.76 -6.80
CA GLU A 53 6.04 2.58 -5.62
C GLU A 53 6.15 1.77 -4.33
N VAL A 54 5.69 0.52 -4.34
CA VAL A 54 5.84 -0.40 -3.20
C VAL A 54 7.30 -0.73 -2.95
N GLU A 55 8.09 -1.00 -3.99
CA GLU A 55 9.52 -1.26 -3.85
C GLU A 55 10.28 -0.06 -3.29
N ARG A 56 9.95 1.15 -3.78
CA ARG A 56 10.50 2.39 -3.24
C ARG A 56 10.11 2.59 -1.77
N LEU A 57 8.84 2.39 -1.43
CA LEU A 57 8.35 2.55 -0.07
C LEU A 57 8.99 1.53 0.88
N ALA A 58 9.18 0.28 0.43
CA ALA A 58 9.87 -0.74 1.21
C ALA A 58 11.32 -0.34 1.51
N GLY A 59 12.02 0.26 0.55
CA GLY A 59 13.36 0.81 0.77
C GLY A 59 13.37 1.96 1.78
N GLU A 60 12.39 2.87 1.71
CA GLU A 60 12.25 3.97 2.68
C GLU A 60 11.96 3.46 4.10
N VAL A 61 11.09 2.46 4.23
CA VAL A 61 10.79 1.80 5.52
C VAL A 61 12.04 1.13 6.10
N HIS A 62 12.81 0.41 5.26
CA HIS A 62 14.02 -0.25 5.72
C HIS A 62 15.05 0.74 6.24
N ARG A 63 15.26 1.84 5.52
CA ARG A 63 16.15 2.92 5.96
C ARG A 63 15.67 3.55 7.27
N LEU A 64 14.37 3.75 7.43
CA LEU A 64 13.81 4.30 8.67
C LEU A 64 14.03 3.36 9.87
N ASP A 65 13.98 2.04 9.63
CA ASP A 65 14.26 1.02 10.63
C ASP A 65 15.72 1.07 11.08
N GLU A 66 16.67 1.18 10.14
CA GLU A 66 18.10 1.37 10.44
C GLU A 66 18.36 2.64 11.27
N GLU A 67 17.73 3.76 10.90
CA GLU A 67 17.83 5.02 11.66
C GLU A 67 17.25 4.86 13.08
N GLY A 68 16.19 4.07 13.23
CA GLY A 68 15.57 3.72 14.51
C GLY A 68 16.49 2.86 15.39
N GLU A 69 17.05 1.79 14.85
CA GLU A 69 18.01 0.93 15.56
C GLU A 69 19.25 1.69 16.01
N PHE A 70 19.78 2.57 15.16
CA PHE A 70 20.91 3.42 15.50
C PHE A 70 20.60 4.34 16.68
N MET A 71 19.42 5.00 16.67
CA MET A 71 19.00 5.86 17.76
C MET A 71 18.81 5.07 19.07
N GLN A 72 18.28 3.86 18.99
CA GLN A 72 18.14 2.98 20.15
C GLN A 72 19.51 2.57 20.72
N GLN A 73 20.49 2.26 19.87
CA GLN A 73 21.86 1.98 20.30
C GLN A 73 22.49 3.18 21.00
N LEU A 74 22.35 4.38 20.45
CA LEU A 74 22.86 5.61 21.08
C LEU A 74 22.24 5.83 22.47
N LEU A 75 20.92 5.69 22.59
CA LEU A 75 20.23 5.84 23.87
C LEU A 75 20.68 4.79 24.89
N SER A 76 20.87 3.55 24.45
CA SER A 76 21.37 2.47 25.32
C SER A 76 22.80 2.72 25.80
N ALA A 77 23.69 3.20 24.92
CA ALA A 77 25.07 3.52 25.26
C ALA A 77 25.15 4.70 26.24
N VAL A 78 24.33 5.74 26.05
CA VAL A 78 24.24 6.87 27.00
C VAL A 78 23.77 6.39 28.37
N LYS A 79 22.76 5.52 28.41
CA LYS A 79 22.26 4.96 29.67
C LYS A 79 23.31 4.13 30.40
N GLN A 80 24.07 3.31 29.67
CA GLN A 80 25.14 2.50 30.24
C GLN A 80 26.26 3.40 30.80
N LYS A 81 26.71 4.39 30.03
CA LYS A 81 27.76 5.32 30.48
C LYS A 81 27.36 6.07 31.77
N ARG A 82 26.08 6.39 31.92
CA ARG A 82 25.56 7.03 33.15
C ARG A 82 25.62 6.11 34.36
N ALA A 83 25.28 4.83 34.19
CA ALA A 83 25.35 3.83 35.26
C ALA A 83 26.79 3.60 35.72
N GLU A 84 27.74 3.53 34.77
CA GLU A 84 29.17 3.40 35.08
C GLU A 84 29.71 4.61 35.87
N GLN A 85 29.20 5.82 35.61
CA GLN A 85 29.60 7.04 36.31
C GLN A 85 29.04 7.15 37.75
N GLU A 86 27.90 6.50 38.02
CA GLU A 86 27.31 6.41 39.37
C GLU A 86 28.09 5.41 40.24
N GLU A 87 28.53 4.28 39.70
CA GLU A 87 29.38 3.32 40.44
C GLU A 87 30.78 3.88 40.76
N ASP A 88 31.38 4.63 39.82
CA ASP A 88 32.70 5.26 40.04
C ASP A 88 32.65 6.39 41.10
N SER A 89 31.48 7.01 41.29
CA SER A 89 31.27 8.03 42.34
C SER A 89 31.05 7.42 43.72
N GLU A 90 30.58 6.18 43.82
CA GLU A 90 30.33 5.48 45.10
C GLU A 90 31.60 4.85 45.70
N THR A 91 32.65 4.66 44.89
CA THR A 91 33.94 4.10 45.34
C THR A 91 34.94 5.13 45.88
N VAL A 92 34.62 6.43 45.87
CA VAL A 92 35.47 7.45 46.51
C VAL A 92 35.09 7.56 47.99
N PRO A 93 35.89 7.03 48.93
CA PRO A 93 35.61 7.18 50.36
C PRO A 93 35.60 8.67 50.73
N PRO A 94 34.72 9.10 51.66
CA PRO A 94 34.65 10.50 52.06
C PRO A 94 36.02 10.96 52.58
N PRO A 95 36.50 12.15 52.21
CA PRO A 95 37.72 12.70 52.79
C PRO A 95 37.53 12.72 54.31
N GLY A 96 38.43 12.01 55.00
CA GLY A 96 38.48 12.01 56.45
C GLY A 96 38.46 13.44 56.95
N ASP A 97 37.48 13.73 57.78
CA ASP A 97 37.38 14.96 58.54
C ASP A 97 38.56 14.94 59.53
N ASP A 98 39.74 15.35 59.06
CA ASP A 98 40.94 15.54 59.89
C ASP A 98 40.77 16.82 60.72
N SER A 99 39.83 16.74 61.66
CA SER A 99 39.61 17.70 62.71
C SER A 99 40.34 17.22 63.98
N VAL A 100 41.65 17.52 64.10
CA VAL A 100 42.39 17.56 65.39
C VAL A 100 43.42 18.69 65.40
#